data_AF-A0A316KQ94-F1
#
_entry.id   AF-A0A316KQ94-F1
#
_cell.length_a   1.000
_cell.length_b   1.000
_cell.length_c   1.000
_cell.angle_alpha   90.00
_cell.angle_beta   90.00
_cell.angle_gamma   90.00
#
_symmetry.space_group_name_H-M   'P 1'
#
loop_
_entity.id
_entity.type
_entity.pdbx_description
1 polymer ?
#
loop_
_entity_poly.entity_id
_entity_poly.type
_entity_poly.pdbx_seq_one_letter_code
_entity_poly.pdbx_strand_id
1 'polypeptide(L)'
;MFAHVKSDIPTLIYGGGLDTQTAVVYGREVHRHLPRSMLLEWPANGHILISMSLDICAGTIAAAFLDAPDTSPDTACATTADYKIPFEKYYRIMADKLAGDK
;
A
#
# COMPACT_ATOMS: atom_id res chain seq x y z
N MET A 1 -27.83 14.99 3.92
CA MET A 1 -27.06 13.90 3.28
C MET A 1 -26.01 14.55 2.42
N PHE A 2 -24.72 14.35 2.72
CA PHE A 2 -23.64 14.91 1.92
C PHE A 2 -23.50 14.09 0.63
N ALA A 3 -23.38 14.77 -0.50
CA ALA A 3 -23.14 14.09 -1.78
C ALA A 3 -21.66 13.68 -1.87
N HIS A 4 -21.38 12.49 -2.39
CA HIS A 4 -20.02 12.06 -2.71
C HIS A 4 -19.46 12.92 -3.85
N VAL A 5 -18.13 13.13 -3.83
CA VAL A 5 -17.41 13.70 -4.97
C VAL A 5 -17.61 12.80 -6.19
N LYS A 6 -17.91 13.42 -7.34
CA LYS A 6 -17.92 12.75 -8.64
C LYS A 6 -16.79 13.33 -9.48
N SER A 7 -15.98 12.48 -10.08
CA SER A 7 -14.85 12.87 -10.91
C SER A 7 -14.56 11.80 -11.95
N ASP A 8 -14.26 12.25 -13.17
CA ASP A 8 -13.78 11.41 -14.27
C ASP A 8 -12.26 11.53 -14.46
N ILE A 9 -11.58 12.26 -13.57
CA ILE A 9 -10.12 12.38 -13.58
C ILE A 9 -9.51 11.07 -13.05
N PRO A 10 -8.59 10.42 -13.78
CA PRO A 10 -7.86 9.27 -13.26
C PRO A 10 -7.26 9.56 -11.90
N THR A 11 -7.41 8.65 -10.94
CA THR A 11 -6.98 8.87 -9.56
C THR A 11 -6.18 7.69 -9.04
N LEU A 12 -4.98 7.94 -8.54
CA LEU A 12 -4.17 6.94 -7.83
C LEU A 12 -4.36 7.10 -6.32
N ILE A 13 -4.73 6.00 -5.66
CA ILE A 13 -4.98 5.94 -4.21
C ILE A 13 -3.99 4.96 -3.59
N TYR A 14 -3.30 5.40 -2.55
CA TYR A 14 -2.42 4.56 -1.74
C TYR A 14 -3.01 4.32 -0.36
N GLY A 15 -2.87 3.10 0.14
CA GLY A 15 -3.32 2.72 1.49
C GLY A 15 -2.27 1.88 2.22
N GLY A 16 -1.83 2.35 3.39
CA GLY A 16 -1.01 1.56 4.30
C GLY A 16 -1.88 0.72 5.23
N GLY A 17 -1.63 -0.60 5.30
CA GLY A 17 -2.37 -1.50 6.17
C GLY A 17 -2.14 -1.25 7.68
N LEU A 18 -1.01 -0.63 8.03
CA LEU A 18 -0.66 -0.21 9.39
C LEU A 18 -0.76 1.31 9.59
N ASP A 19 -1.41 2.03 8.67
CA ASP A 19 -1.57 3.48 8.78
C ASP A 19 -2.62 3.84 9.84
N THR A 20 -2.16 4.39 10.97
CA THR A 20 -3.00 4.81 12.10
C THR A 20 -3.61 6.19 11.92
N GLN A 21 -3.15 6.99 10.95
CA GLN A 21 -3.64 8.34 10.68
C GLN A 21 -4.71 8.33 9.59
N THR A 22 -4.46 7.58 8.52
CA THR A 22 -5.35 7.41 7.37
C THR A 22 -5.59 5.94 7.09
N ALA A 23 -6.50 5.34 7.87
CA ALA A 23 -6.80 3.91 7.79
C ALA A 23 -7.17 3.47 6.36
N VAL A 24 -6.63 2.31 5.94
CA VAL A 24 -6.81 1.75 4.59
C VAL A 24 -8.27 1.66 4.12
N VAL A 25 -9.20 1.44 5.06
CA VAL A 25 -10.63 1.37 4.77
C VAL A 25 -11.20 2.67 4.17
N TYR A 26 -10.62 3.83 4.48
CA TYR A 26 -11.02 5.10 3.89
C TYR A 26 -10.65 5.15 2.40
N GLY A 27 -9.46 4.65 2.04
CA GLY A 27 -9.03 4.53 0.64
C GLY A 27 -9.92 3.59 -0.17
N ARG A 28 -10.29 2.44 0.40
CA ARG A 28 -11.27 1.52 -0.20
C ARG A 28 -12.62 2.19 -0.46
N GLU A 29 -13.08 3.02 0.48
CA GLU A 29 -14.37 3.69 0.34
C GLU A 29 -14.35 4.83 -0.69
N VAL A 30 -13.23 5.53 -0.82
CA VAL A 30 -13.00 6.48 -1.91
C VAL A 30 -12.97 5.76 -3.26
N HIS A 31 -12.23 4.64 -3.35
CA HIS A 31 -12.13 3.83 -4.57
C HIS A 31 -13.51 3.34 -5.05
N ARG A 32 -14.38 2.93 -4.12
CA ARG A 32 -15.75 2.50 -4.42
C ARG A 32 -16.60 3.57 -5.11
N HIS A 33 -16.31 4.86 -4.89
CA HIS A 33 -17.09 5.97 -5.43
C HIS A 33 -16.39 6.76 -6.54
N LEU A 34 -15.11 6.51 -6.79
CA LEU A 34 -14.36 7.11 -7.90
C LEU A 34 -14.13 6.05 -8.99
N PRO A 35 -14.98 5.99 -10.03
CA PRO A 35 -14.98 4.89 -11.00
C PRO A 35 -13.72 4.81 -11.86
N ARG A 36 -12.95 5.91 -11.97
CA ARG A 36 -11.66 5.99 -12.68
C ARG A 36 -10.47 6.00 -11.71
N SER A 37 -10.57 5.27 -10.60
CA SER A 37 -9.48 5.20 -9.63
C SER A 37 -8.76 3.85 -9.63
N MET A 38 -7.49 3.86 -9.25
CA MET A 38 -6.69 2.68 -8.95
C MET A 38 -6.28 2.73 -7.47
N LEU A 39 -6.46 1.63 -6.76
CA LEU A 39 -6.09 1.49 -5.35
C LEU A 39 -4.92 0.51 -5.20
N LEU A 40 -3.82 0.97 -4.61
CA LEU A 40 -2.70 0.12 -4.22
C LEU A 40 -2.56 0.11 -2.70
N GLU A 41 -2.53 -1.10 -2.14
CA GLU A 41 -2.43 -1.32 -0.70
C GLU A 41 -1.10 -1.98 -0.33
N TRP A 42 -0.46 -1.47 0.72
CA TRP A 42 0.75 -2.02 1.32
C TRP A 42 0.45 -2.54 2.71
N PRO A 43 0.24 -3.87 2.89
CA PRO A 43 -0.29 -4.43 4.14
C PRO A 43 0.57 -4.14 5.37
N ALA A 44 1.89 -4.09 5.22
CA ALA A 44 2.82 -3.92 6.34
C ALA A 44 3.36 -2.49 6.51
N ASN A 45 2.84 -1.51 5.76
CA ASN A 45 3.34 -0.14 5.78
C ASN A 45 2.40 0.80 6.54
N GLY A 46 2.99 1.83 7.16
CA GLY A 46 2.30 2.90 7.85
C GLY A 46 2.01 4.12 6.96
N HIS A 47 1.92 5.29 7.59
CA HIS A 47 1.63 6.57 6.93
C HIS A 47 2.76 7.03 6.00
N ILE A 48 2.42 7.78 4.94
CA ILE A 48 3.34 8.39 3.96
C ILE A 48 4.06 7.38 3.02
N LEU A 49 3.32 6.61 2.23
CA LEU A 49 3.88 5.59 1.34
C LEU A 49 4.85 6.11 0.26
N ILE A 50 4.54 7.24 -0.38
CA ILE A 50 5.27 7.75 -1.56
C ILE A 50 6.79 7.85 -1.32
N SER A 51 7.21 8.26 -0.13
CA SER A 51 8.62 8.46 0.22
C SER A 51 9.19 7.40 1.16
N MET A 52 8.37 6.50 1.69
CA MET A 52 8.78 5.50 2.69
C MET A 52 8.77 4.06 2.16
N SER A 53 8.31 3.84 0.92
CA SER A 53 8.41 2.53 0.29
C SER A 53 9.87 2.15 0.01
N LEU A 54 10.23 0.89 0.25
CA LEU A 54 11.52 0.33 -0.15
C LEU A 54 11.83 0.58 -1.63
N ASP A 55 13.09 0.88 -1.94
CA ASP A 55 13.60 1.17 -3.27
C ASP A 55 12.77 2.21 -4.05
N ILE A 56 12.08 3.11 -3.35
CA ILE A 56 11.25 4.18 -3.92
C ILE A 56 10.11 3.63 -4.80
N CYS A 57 9.71 2.37 -4.62
CA CYS A 57 8.67 1.70 -5.41
C CYS A 57 7.38 2.53 -5.57
N ALA A 58 6.80 3.03 -4.47
CA ALA A 58 5.58 3.82 -4.50
C ALA A 58 5.80 5.20 -5.17
N GLY A 59 7.00 5.77 -5.04
CA GLY A 59 7.38 7.00 -5.72
C GLY A 59 7.49 6.82 -7.24
N THR A 60 8.11 5.74 -7.69
CA THR A 60 8.22 5.39 -9.11
C THR A 60 6.86 5.13 -9.74
N ILE A 61 5.97 4.42 -9.05
CA ILE A 61 4.58 4.22 -9.49
C ILE A 61 3.85 5.56 -9.61
N ALA A 62 4.03 6.46 -8.63
CA ALA A 62 3.39 7.77 -8.64
C ALA A 62 3.89 8.63 -9.81
N ALA A 63 5.20 8.64 -10.08
CA ALA A 63 5.77 9.34 -11.22
C ALA A 63 5.22 8.80 -12.55
N ALA A 64 5.23 7.48 -12.74
CA ALA A 64 4.70 6.84 -13.94
C ALA A 64 3.20 7.13 -14.16
N PHE A 65 2.41 7.14 -13.08
CA PHE A 65 1.00 7.52 -13.14
C PHE A 65 0.81 8.99 -13.52
N LEU A 66 1.63 9.90 -13.00
CA LEU A 66 1.55 11.32 -13.35
C LEU A 66 1.93 11.57 -14.81
N ASP A 67 2.89 10.83 -15.36
CA ASP A 67 3.32 10.93 -16.76
C ASP A 67 2.26 10.38 -17.74
N ALA A 68 1.56 9.30 -17.38
CA ALA A 68 0.57 8.64 -18.22
C ALA A 68 -0.66 8.16 -17.42
N PRO A 69 -1.53 9.06 -16.95
CA PRO A 69 -2.60 8.75 -15.98
C PRO A 69 -3.71 7.85 -16.53
N ASP A 70 -3.86 7.75 -17.85
CA ASP A 70 -4.80 6.84 -18.50
C ASP A 70 -4.23 5.41 -18.70
N THR A 71 -2.98 5.18 -18.30
CA THR A 71 -2.30 3.89 -18.39
C THR A 71 -1.99 3.37 -16.99
N SER A 72 -2.20 2.08 -16.76
CA SER A 72 -1.80 1.46 -15.49
C SER A 72 -0.26 1.39 -15.41
N PRO A 73 0.37 1.99 -14.39
CA PRO A 73 1.81 1.87 -14.17
C PRO A 73 2.19 0.43 -13.79
N ASP A 74 3.46 0.06 -13.95
CA ASP A 74 3.98 -1.20 -13.43
C ASP A 74 4.02 -1.17 -11.89
N THR A 75 3.33 -2.13 -11.26
CA THR A 75 3.22 -2.23 -9.79
C THR A 75 3.92 -3.46 -9.24
N ALA A 76 4.75 -4.16 -10.02
CA ALA A 76 5.37 -5.42 -9.59
C ALA A 76 6.18 -5.28 -8.30
N CYS A 77 6.89 -4.17 -8.13
CA CYS A 77 7.68 -3.89 -6.92
C CYS A 77 6.83 -3.87 -5.65
N ALA A 78 5.53 -3.53 -5.72
CA ALA A 78 4.65 -3.46 -4.56
C ALA A 78 4.24 -4.85 -4.01
N THR A 79 4.57 -5.93 -4.73
CA THR A 79 4.12 -7.30 -4.40
C THR A 79 5.21 -8.17 -3.74
N THR A 80 6.39 -7.60 -3.49
CA THR A 80 7.53 -8.34 -2.92
C THR A 80 7.26 -8.79 -1.48
N ALA A 81 8.07 -9.74 -1.01
CA ALA A 81 7.99 -10.23 0.37
C ALA A 81 8.34 -9.15 1.40
N ASP A 82 9.04 -8.10 1.00
CA ASP A 82 9.51 -7.04 1.89
C ASP A 82 8.35 -6.17 2.43
N TYR A 83 7.20 -6.17 1.75
CA TYR A 83 5.99 -5.48 2.19
C TYR A 83 5.02 -6.38 2.98
N LYS A 84 5.49 -7.56 3.43
CA LYS A 84 4.74 -8.47 4.30
C LYS A 84 5.39 -8.52 5.67
N ILE A 85 4.58 -8.65 6.72
CA ILE A 85 5.10 -8.93 8.06
C ILE A 85 5.52 -10.41 8.10
N PRO A 86 6.80 -10.75 8.29
CA PRO A 86 7.26 -12.13 8.20
C PRO A 86 7.11 -12.83 9.56
N PHE A 87 5.88 -12.88 10.09
CA PHE A 87 5.58 -13.44 11.41
C PHE A 87 6.15 -14.84 11.59
N GLU A 88 6.04 -15.70 10.58
CA GLU A 88 6.55 -17.08 10.62
C GLU A 88 8.08 -17.13 10.80
N LYS A 89 8.81 -16.25 10.10
CA LYS A 89 10.27 -16.18 10.22
C LYS A 89 10.68 -15.82 11.65
N TYR A 90 10.02 -14.81 12.24
CA TYR A 90 10.33 -14.38 13.60
C TYR A 90 9.88 -15.38 14.66
N TYR A 91 8.73 -16.03 14.46
CA TYR A 91 8.25 -17.10 15.33
C TYR A 91 9.27 -18.24 15.41
N ARG A 92 9.78 -18.71 14.27
CA ARG A 92 10.80 -19.77 14.22
C ARG A 92 12.09 -19.38 14.93
N ILE A 93 12.60 -18.16 14.69
CA ILE A 93 13.80 -17.66 15.39
C ILE A 93 13.61 -17.67 16.92
N MET A 94 12.44 -17.25 17.40
CA MET A 94 12.14 -17.27 18.83
C MET A 94 12.02 -18.69 19.38
N ALA A 95 11.33 -19.58 18.66
CA ALA A 95 11.18 -20.98 19.05
C ALA A 95 12.53 -21.70 19.14
N ASP A 96 13.40 -21.52 18.15
CA ASP A 96 14.75 -22.11 18.12
C ASP A 96 15.60 -21.60 19.29
N LYS A 97 15.54 -20.30 19.60
CA LYS A 97 16.25 -19.72 20.75
C LYS A 97 15.78 -20.31 22.07
N LEU A 98 14.48 -20.46 22.27
CA LEU A 98 13.91 -21.08 23.48
C LEU A 98 14.25 -22.58 23.59
N ALA A 99 14.41 -23.27 22.46
CA ALA A 99 14.83 -24.67 22.44
C ALA A 99 16.32 -24.86 22.74
N GLY A 100 17.17 -23.90 22.35
CA GLY A 100 18.62 -23.92 22.55
C GLY A 100 19.13 -23.37 23.89
N ASP A 101 18.33 -22.61 24.63
CA ASP A 101 18.62 -22.14 26.01
C ASP A 101 18.37 -23.22 27.09
N LYS A 102 18.45 -24.52 26.72
CA LYS A 102 18.32 -25.66 27.63
C LYS A 102 19.66 -26.28 28.01
#